data_AF-A0A7Y5EKF7-F1
#
_entry.id   AF-A0A7Y5EKF7-F1
#
_cell.length_a   1.000
_cell.length_b   1.000
_cell.length_c   1.000
_cell.angle_alpha   90.00
_cell.angle_beta   90.00
_cell.angle_gamma   90.00
#
_symmetry.space_group_name_H-M   'P 1'
#
loop_
_entity.id
_entity.type
_entity.pdbx_description
1 polymer ?
#
loop_
_entity_poly.entity_id
_entity_poly.type
_entity_poly.pdbx_seq_one_letter_code
_entity_poly.pdbx_strand_id
1 'polypeptide(L)'
;MQKSAVITLQQALQLNDAYVDGALNTQTLAACTQWLQTNGAAVAALHWQSWPSQRQAVLCLQLCCRQAGVNPGEPDGWWGPQTAYAAEQLAAVQQQGKLPPAWRDSFTTPGNPNQWPLDREAELRAFYGEPGSQLVKLSLPYPLRLAWDLSTTVLSTQCHKKVAASLQKVLEQVVLYYGFDAVQQLRLDLYGGGFNLRAKRGGSSLSTHSWGIAFDFDPEHNQLKWNSSKAAFAGPDYAYWWQCWEDEGWVSLGRSRNFDWMHVQAARL
;
A
#
# COMPACT_ATOMS: atom_id res chain seq x y z
N MET A 1 22.62 -9.98 9.85
CA MET A 1 21.98 -9.59 8.58
C MET A 1 21.06 -10.70 8.13
N GLN A 2 19.96 -10.34 7.46
CA GLN A 2 19.06 -11.30 6.83
C GLN A 2 19.68 -11.83 5.52
N LYS A 3 19.31 -13.05 5.11
CA LYS A 3 19.85 -13.70 3.89
C LYS A 3 19.70 -12.83 2.64
N SER A 4 18.55 -12.20 2.45
CA SER A 4 18.26 -11.28 1.34
C SER A 4 19.23 -10.11 1.29
N ALA A 5 19.51 -9.47 2.42
CA ALA A 5 20.47 -8.37 2.51
C ALA A 5 21.92 -8.80 2.21
N VAL A 6 22.27 -10.05 2.52
CA VAL A 6 23.59 -10.60 2.13
C VAL A 6 23.67 -10.82 0.63
N ILE A 7 22.60 -11.28 -0.03
CA ILE A 7 22.53 -11.37 -1.50
C ILE A 7 22.69 -9.97 -2.12
N THR A 8 21.96 -8.97 -1.63
CA THR A 8 22.07 -7.57 -2.06
C THR A 8 23.51 -7.06 -1.95
N LEU A 9 24.18 -7.34 -0.83
CA LEU A 9 25.58 -6.98 -0.60
C LEU A 9 26.52 -7.71 -1.59
N GLN A 10 26.36 -9.02 -1.76
CA GLN A 10 27.19 -9.80 -2.69
C GLN A 10 27.06 -9.29 -4.14
N GLN A 11 25.84 -8.95 -4.57
CA GLN A 11 25.56 -8.34 -5.87
C GLN A 11 26.15 -6.92 -5.99
N ALA A 12 26.05 -6.10 -4.93
CA ALA A 12 26.65 -4.76 -4.91
C ALA A 12 28.19 -4.81 -5.01
N LEU A 13 28.81 -5.84 -4.43
CA LEU A 13 30.24 -6.11 -4.51
C LEU A 13 30.66 -6.77 -5.83
N GLN A 14 29.72 -7.04 -6.74
CA GLN A 14 29.96 -7.71 -8.03
C GLN A 14 30.70 -9.05 -7.89
N LEU A 15 30.34 -9.82 -6.85
CA LEU A 15 30.85 -11.17 -6.71
C LEU A 15 30.30 -12.06 -7.82
N ASN A 16 31.10 -13.05 -8.24
CA ASN A 16 30.67 -14.07 -9.21
C ASN A 16 29.41 -14.79 -8.69
N ASP A 17 28.47 -15.10 -9.58
CA ASP A 17 27.18 -15.74 -9.28
C ASP A 17 27.31 -17.00 -8.39
N ALA A 18 28.40 -17.75 -8.52
CA ALA A 18 28.69 -18.91 -7.67
C ALA A 18 28.84 -18.58 -6.17
N TYR A 19 29.05 -17.31 -5.84
CA TYR A 19 29.22 -16.79 -4.47
C TYR A 19 28.06 -15.90 -4.02
N VAL A 20 26.98 -15.78 -4.82
CA VAL A 20 25.74 -15.06 -4.44
C VAL A 20 24.77 -16.05 -3.77
N ASP A 21 25.17 -16.55 -2.60
CA ASP A 21 24.47 -17.61 -1.84
C ASP A 21 23.66 -17.07 -0.64
N GLY A 22 23.80 -15.78 -0.33
CA GLY A 22 23.21 -15.15 0.86
C GLY A 22 23.88 -15.54 2.18
N ALA A 23 25.08 -16.12 2.15
CA ALA A 23 25.89 -16.44 3.32
C ALA A 23 27.08 -15.49 3.47
N LEU A 24 27.35 -15.04 4.69
CA LEU A 24 28.57 -14.29 5.02
C LEU A 24 29.78 -15.22 5.11
N ASN A 25 30.09 -15.90 4.01
CA ASN A 25 31.24 -16.77 3.87
C ASN A 25 32.56 -15.97 3.82
N THR A 26 33.69 -16.66 3.91
CA THR A 26 35.03 -16.05 3.94
C THR A 26 35.28 -15.15 2.73
N GLN A 27 34.82 -15.54 1.54
CA GLN A 27 34.92 -14.76 0.30
C GLN A 27 34.13 -13.45 0.39
N THR A 28 32.89 -13.50 0.86
CA THR A 28 32.04 -12.32 1.04
C THR A 28 32.67 -11.35 2.04
N LEU A 29 33.18 -11.87 3.16
CA LEU A 29 33.85 -11.04 4.17
C LEU A 29 35.14 -10.41 3.65
N ALA A 30 35.97 -11.16 2.93
CA ALA A 30 37.20 -10.64 2.31
C ALA A 30 36.88 -9.54 1.29
N ALA A 31 35.84 -9.74 0.47
CA ALA A 31 35.37 -8.74 -0.49
C ALA A 31 34.86 -7.48 0.21
N CYS A 32 34.12 -7.61 1.32
CA CYS A 32 33.71 -6.46 2.13
C CYS A 32 34.92 -5.65 2.62
N THR A 33 35.93 -6.31 3.19
CA THR A 33 37.12 -5.64 3.70
C THR A 33 37.90 -4.94 2.59
N GLN A 34 38.13 -5.60 1.45
CA GLN A 34 38.80 -5.02 0.29
C GLN A 34 38.05 -3.80 -0.26
N TRP A 35 36.73 -3.92 -0.35
CA TRP A 35 35.88 -2.85 -0.83
C TRP A 35 35.87 -1.65 0.13
N LEU A 36 35.80 -1.89 1.44
CA LEU A 36 35.88 -0.86 2.47
C LEU A 36 37.25 -0.15 2.49
N GLN A 37 38.34 -0.85 2.21
CA GLN A 37 39.66 -0.21 2.05
C GLN A 37 39.69 0.76 0.86
N THR A 38 38.96 0.42 -0.21
CA THR A 38 38.94 1.20 -1.45
C THR A 38 37.95 2.37 -1.37
N ASN A 39 36.78 2.16 -0.77
CA ASN A 39 35.63 3.08 -0.83
C ASN A 39 35.25 3.69 0.54
N GLY A 40 35.89 3.24 1.63
CA GLY A 40 35.56 3.63 3.01
C GLY A 40 36.27 4.89 3.50
N ALA A 41 36.79 5.75 2.62
CA ALA A 41 37.48 6.99 3.04
C ALA A 41 36.60 7.86 3.95
N ALA A 42 35.30 7.93 3.68
CA ALA A 42 34.33 8.68 4.48
C ALA A 42 34.12 8.13 5.91
N VAL A 43 34.53 6.89 6.17
CA VAL A 43 34.37 6.20 7.47
C VAL A 43 35.71 5.85 8.11
N ALA A 44 36.82 6.39 7.60
CA ALA A 44 38.17 6.10 8.10
C ALA A 44 38.33 6.42 9.60
N ALA A 45 37.66 7.47 10.08
CA ALA A 45 37.67 7.89 11.49
C ALA A 45 36.99 6.89 12.45
N LEU A 46 36.23 5.92 11.93
CA LEU A 46 35.52 4.94 12.76
C LEU A 46 36.40 3.77 13.21
N HIS A 47 37.64 3.66 12.71
CA HIS A 47 38.57 2.57 13.02
C HIS A 47 37.95 1.17 12.84
N TRP A 48 37.15 1.02 11.78
CA TRP A 48 36.31 -0.13 11.50
C TRP A 48 37.09 -1.45 11.31
N GLN A 49 38.38 -1.37 11.03
CA GLN A 49 39.26 -2.54 10.83
C GLN A 49 39.34 -3.44 12.08
N SER A 50 39.11 -2.85 13.27
CA SER A 50 39.08 -3.56 14.55
C SER A 50 37.73 -4.22 14.87
N TRP A 51 36.70 -3.97 14.07
CA TRP A 51 35.35 -4.43 14.35
C TRP A 51 35.14 -5.90 13.97
N PRO A 52 34.14 -6.58 14.57
CA PRO A 52 33.74 -7.91 14.12
C PRO A 52 33.34 -7.93 12.64
N SER A 53 33.65 -9.01 11.92
CA SER A 53 33.43 -9.11 10.47
C SER A 53 31.97 -8.88 10.06
N GLN A 54 31.01 -9.30 10.89
CA GLN A 54 29.58 -9.02 10.65
C GLN A 54 29.28 -7.50 10.66
N ARG A 55 29.90 -6.75 11.58
CA ARG A 55 29.72 -5.30 11.68
C ARG A 55 30.37 -4.59 10.49
N GLN A 56 31.54 -5.07 10.05
CA GLN A 56 32.17 -4.59 8.82
C GLN A 56 31.28 -4.85 7.60
N ALA A 57 30.64 -6.01 7.51
CA ALA A 57 29.74 -6.33 6.40
C ALA A 57 28.49 -5.42 6.39
N VAL A 58 27.93 -5.08 7.55
CA VAL A 58 26.85 -4.08 7.66
C VAL A 58 27.33 -2.70 7.22
N LEU A 59 28.51 -2.27 7.66
CA LEU A 59 29.11 -1.00 7.23
C LEU A 59 29.30 -0.95 5.71
N CYS A 60 29.77 -2.04 5.12
CA CYS A 60 29.95 -2.19 3.69
C CYS A 60 28.62 -2.03 2.95
N LEU A 61 27.56 -2.70 3.42
CA LEU A 61 26.22 -2.57 2.85
C LEU A 61 25.67 -1.14 2.97
N GLN A 62 25.83 -0.49 4.13
CA GLN A 62 25.41 0.91 4.31
C GLN A 62 26.09 1.82 3.28
N LEU A 63 27.39 1.67 3.06
CA LEU A 63 28.11 2.46 2.05
C LEU A 63 27.69 2.12 0.62
N CYS A 64 27.41 0.85 0.29
CA CYS A 64 26.85 0.45 -1.00
C CYS A 64 25.48 1.11 -1.25
N CYS A 65 24.60 1.13 -0.24
CA CYS A 65 23.32 1.83 -0.32
C CYS A 65 23.51 3.33 -0.60
N ARG A 66 24.43 4.01 0.11
CA ARG A 66 24.73 5.43 -0.14
C ARG A 66 25.23 5.68 -1.56
N GLN A 67 26.10 4.82 -2.08
CA GLN A 67 26.61 4.93 -3.45
C GLN A 67 25.50 4.77 -4.50
N ALA A 68 24.49 3.94 -4.22
CA ALA A 68 23.30 3.77 -5.06
C ALA A 68 22.23 4.87 -4.87
N GLY A 69 22.52 5.92 -4.09
CA GLY A 69 21.57 7.01 -3.82
C GLY A 69 20.48 6.67 -2.79
N VAL A 70 20.62 5.57 -2.05
CA VAL A 70 19.70 5.16 -0.99
C VAL A 70 20.27 5.58 0.37
N ASN A 71 19.46 6.18 1.25
CA ASN A 71 19.90 6.56 2.59
C ASN A 71 19.77 5.40 3.60
N PRO A 72 20.88 4.80 4.10
CA PRO A 72 20.84 3.73 5.11
C PRO A 72 20.87 4.22 6.56
N GLY A 73 20.89 5.55 6.77
CA GLY A 73 21.24 6.17 8.04
C GLY A 73 22.75 6.48 8.13
N GLU A 74 23.26 6.63 9.35
CA GLU A 74 24.70 6.79 9.58
C GLU A 74 25.45 5.48 9.31
N PRO A 75 26.61 5.48 8.63
CA PRO A 75 27.35 4.27 8.31
C PRO A 75 28.21 3.90 9.52
N ASP A 76 27.57 3.32 10.53
CA ASP A 76 28.13 2.99 11.83
C ASP A 76 28.35 1.47 12.03
N GLY A 77 27.99 0.68 11.02
CA GLY A 77 28.01 -0.77 11.03
C GLY A 77 26.88 -1.42 11.85
N TRP A 78 25.89 -0.66 12.34
CA TRP A 78 24.76 -1.20 13.08
C TRP A 78 23.57 -1.49 12.17
N TRP A 79 22.91 -2.62 12.43
CA TRP A 79 21.70 -3.00 11.69
C TRP A 79 20.46 -2.39 12.35
N GLY A 80 20.03 -1.23 11.84
CA GLY A 80 18.81 -0.54 12.28
C GLY A 80 17.69 -0.56 11.22
N PRO A 81 16.49 -0.04 11.55
CA PRO A 81 15.35 0.04 10.64
C PRO A 81 15.67 0.77 9.33
N GLN A 82 16.46 1.84 9.39
CA GLN A 82 16.86 2.60 8.20
C GLN A 82 17.81 1.80 7.30
N THR A 83 18.71 1.01 7.88
CA THR A 83 19.62 0.14 7.14
C THR A 83 18.86 -1.03 6.50
N ALA A 84 17.87 -1.59 7.20
CA ALA A 84 17.00 -2.64 6.64
C ALA A 84 16.20 -2.11 5.44
N TYR A 85 15.54 -0.96 5.58
CA TYR A 85 14.83 -0.31 4.49
C TYR A 85 15.75 -0.01 3.30
N ALA A 86 16.94 0.53 3.55
CA ALA A 86 17.89 0.82 2.48
C ALA A 86 18.37 -0.43 1.75
N ALA A 87 18.55 -1.55 2.45
CA ALA A 87 18.90 -2.82 1.83
C ALA A 87 17.80 -3.32 0.88
N GLU A 88 16.53 -3.19 1.27
CA GLU A 88 15.39 -3.52 0.41
C GLU A 88 15.32 -2.62 -0.83
N GLN A 89 15.53 -1.31 -0.66
CA GLN A 89 15.56 -0.35 -1.77
C GLN A 89 16.70 -0.65 -2.74
N LEU A 90 17.90 -0.98 -2.23
CA LEU A 90 19.04 -1.36 -3.06
C LEU A 90 18.76 -2.66 -3.83
N ALA A 91 18.14 -3.66 -3.18
CA ALA A 91 17.74 -4.90 -3.84
C ALA A 91 16.75 -4.63 -4.98
N ALA A 92 15.78 -3.75 -4.77
CA ALA A 92 14.82 -3.36 -5.79
C ALA A 92 15.49 -2.63 -6.97
N VAL A 93 16.46 -1.74 -6.71
CA VAL A 93 17.26 -1.08 -7.75
C VAL A 93 18.06 -2.10 -8.56
N GLN A 94 18.68 -3.09 -7.91
CA GLN A 94 19.45 -4.15 -8.57
C GLN A 94 18.56 -5.00 -9.49
N GLN A 95 17.30 -5.26 -9.10
CA GLN A 95 16.38 -6.07 -9.89
C GLN A 95 15.68 -5.29 -11.02
N GLN A 96 15.30 -4.02 -10.76
CA GLN A 96 14.39 -3.25 -11.62
C GLN A 96 15.03 -2.03 -12.26
N GLY A 97 16.28 -1.70 -11.91
CA GLY A 97 17.03 -0.56 -12.42
C GLY A 97 16.54 0.80 -11.93
N LYS A 98 15.58 0.87 -11.01
CA LYS A 98 15.00 2.11 -10.48
C LYS A 98 14.63 1.99 -9.01
N LEU A 99 14.65 3.11 -8.30
CA LEU A 99 14.17 3.19 -6.93
C LEU A 99 12.64 3.01 -6.90
N PRO A 100 12.12 2.16 -6.00
CA PRO A 100 10.71 2.16 -5.64
C PRO A 100 10.20 3.58 -5.28
N PRO A 101 8.98 3.94 -5.69
CA PRO A 101 8.40 5.23 -5.36
C PRO A 101 8.29 5.43 -3.84
N ALA A 102 8.48 6.66 -3.38
CA ALA A 102 8.33 7.03 -1.98
C ALA A 102 6.86 6.85 -1.54
N TRP A 103 6.57 5.72 -0.90
CA TRP A 103 5.21 5.34 -0.52
C TRP A 103 4.57 6.30 0.50
N ARG A 104 5.37 7.06 1.26
CA ARG A 104 4.89 8.08 2.21
C ARG A 104 4.61 9.44 1.57
N ASP A 105 5.24 9.76 0.45
CA ASP A 105 5.16 11.10 -0.16
C ASP A 105 4.09 11.18 -1.26
N SER A 106 3.46 10.05 -1.57
CA SER A 106 2.34 9.98 -2.52
C SER A 106 1.01 10.26 -1.80
N PHE A 107 0.84 11.50 -1.33
CA PHE A 107 -0.50 12.05 -1.09
C PHE A 107 -0.87 12.94 -2.27
N THR A 108 -1.06 12.35 -3.46
CA THR A 108 -1.82 13.07 -4.49
C THR A 108 -3.20 13.31 -3.88
N THR A 109 -3.61 14.57 -3.74
CA THR A 109 -5.05 14.84 -3.58
C THR A 109 -5.71 14.13 -4.75
N PRO A 110 -6.54 13.10 -4.51
CA PRO A 110 -7.09 12.31 -5.61
C PRO A 110 -7.79 13.30 -6.54
N GLY A 111 -7.43 13.25 -7.83
CA GLY A 111 -8.10 14.06 -8.84
C GLY A 111 -9.62 13.87 -8.71
N ASN A 112 -10.41 14.86 -9.11
CA ASN A 112 -11.88 14.72 -9.08
C ASN A 112 -12.45 14.69 -10.50
N PRO A 113 -12.05 13.72 -11.36
CA PRO A 113 -12.44 13.70 -12.76
C PRO A 113 -13.95 13.59 -12.95
N ASN A 114 -14.63 12.95 -11.99
CA ASN A 114 -16.07 12.78 -11.98
C ASN A 114 -16.84 13.88 -11.23
N GLN A 115 -16.14 14.91 -10.72
CA GLN A 115 -16.73 16.07 -10.05
C GLN A 115 -17.65 15.71 -8.87
N TRP A 116 -17.23 14.73 -8.05
CA TRP A 116 -17.97 14.35 -6.85
C TRP A 116 -18.16 15.54 -5.91
N PRO A 117 -19.38 15.74 -5.37
CA PRO A 117 -19.71 16.85 -4.49
C PRO A 117 -19.06 16.69 -3.11
N LEU A 118 -19.10 17.74 -2.30
CA LEU A 118 -18.75 17.64 -0.87
C LEU A 118 -19.78 16.78 -0.10
N ASP A 119 -19.36 16.05 0.93
CA ASP A 119 -20.22 15.33 1.89
C ASP A 119 -20.93 16.32 2.82
N ARG A 120 -21.79 17.14 2.21
CA ARG A 120 -22.72 18.06 2.86
C ARG A 120 -24.08 17.77 2.27
N GLU A 121 -25.09 17.59 3.11
CA GLU A 121 -26.40 17.12 2.66
C GLU A 121 -27.00 17.96 1.53
N ALA A 122 -26.85 19.28 1.57
CA ALA A 122 -27.30 20.18 0.50
C ALA A 122 -26.60 19.90 -0.85
N GLU A 123 -25.29 19.64 -0.83
CA GLU A 123 -24.49 19.37 -2.03
C GLU A 123 -24.80 17.97 -2.58
N LEU A 124 -24.96 16.98 -1.69
CA LEU A 124 -25.36 15.63 -2.07
C LEU A 124 -26.75 15.64 -2.72
N ARG A 125 -27.71 16.38 -2.15
CA ARG A 125 -29.05 16.54 -2.74
C ARG A 125 -29.00 17.28 -4.07
N ALA A 126 -28.22 18.35 -4.19
CA ALA A 126 -28.07 19.08 -5.44
C ALA A 126 -27.46 18.20 -6.55
N PHE A 127 -26.49 17.35 -6.23
CA PHE A 127 -25.79 16.55 -7.22
C PHE A 127 -26.44 15.18 -7.49
N TYR A 128 -26.85 14.44 -6.46
CA TYR A 128 -27.41 13.09 -6.54
C TYR A 128 -28.94 13.05 -6.42
N GLY A 129 -29.58 14.13 -5.98
CA GLY A 129 -31.02 14.14 -5.69
C GLY A 129 -31.34 13.57 -4.31
N GLU A 130 -32.61 13.20 -4.12
CA GLU A 130 -33.10 12.70 -2.84
C GLU A 130 -32.44 11.34 -2.47
N PRO A 131 -32.16 11.09 -1.17
CA PRO A 131 -31.70 9.78 -0.71
C PRO A 131 -32.62 8.65 -1.18
N GLY A 132 -32.05 7.53 -1.61
CA GLY A 132 -32.79 6.38 -2.14
C GLY A 132 -33.39 6.58 -3.55
N SER A 133 -33.14 7.72 -4.20
CA SER A 133 -33.58 7.97 -5.57
C SER A 133 -32.49 7.65 -6.60
N GLN A 134 -32.89 7.49 -7.86
CA GLN A 134 -31.98 7.33 -9.01
C GLN A 134 -30.98 6.15 -8.91
N LEU A 135 -31.36 5.12 -8.16
CA LEU A 135 -30.59 3.89 -8.01
C LEU A 135 -30.73 3.00 -9.25
N VAL A 136 -29.64 2.33 -9.59
CA VAL A 136 -29.55 1.31 -10.64
C VAL A 136 -28.90 0.06 -10.07
N LYS A 137 -29.21 -1.08 -10.68
CA LYS A 137 -28.54 -2.35 -10.37
C LYS A 137 -27.32 -2.51 -11.27
N LEU A 138 -26.13 -2.58 -10.67
CA LEU A 138 -24.87 -2.84 -11.34
C LEU A 138 -24.52 -4.33 -11.19
N SER A 139 -24.19 -4.98 -12.30
CA SER A 139 -23.58 -6.32 -12.27
C SER A 139 -22.09 -6.19 -11.94
N LEU A 140 -21.59 -6.97 -11.00
CA LEU A 140 -20.21 -6.86 -10.53
C LEU A 140 -19.27 -7.60 -11.49
N PRO A 141 -18.07 -7.06 -11.77
CA PRO A 141 -17.13 -7.66 -12.72
C PRO A 141 -16.49 -8.96 -12.19
N TYR A 142 -16.59 -9.21 -10.88
CA TYR A 142 -16.23 -10.46 -10.24
C TYR A 142 -17.17 -10.71 -9.05
N PRO A 143 -17.40 -11.98 -8.65
CA PRO A 143 -18.27 -12.28 -7.52
C PRO A 143 -17.67 -11.77 -6.21
N LEU A 144 -18.48 -11.06 -5.43
CA LEU A 144 -18.15 -10.72 -4.04
C LEU A 144 -18.79 -11.74 -3.08
N ARG A 145 -18.33 -11.79 -1.84
CA ARG A 145 -18.92 -12.57 -0.74
C ARG A 145 -19.40 -11.64 0.38
N LEU A 146 -20.54 -11.91 1.00
CA LEU A 146 -20.97 -11.11 2.15
C LEU A 146 -20.00 -11.30 3.31
N ALA A 147 -19.51 -10.19 3.87
CA ALA A 147 -18.46 -10.25 4.90
C ALA A 147 -18.88 -10.99 6.18
N TRP A 148 -20.18 -11.05 6.50
CA TRP A 148 -20.72 -11.77 7.65
C TRP A 148 -21.33 -13.14 7.31
N ASP A 149 -21.34 -13.51 6.02
CA ASP A 149 -21.78 -14.83 5.55
C ASP A 149 -21.03 -15.18 4.26
N LEU A 150 -19.85 -15.77 4.42
CA LEU A 150 -18.94 -16.09 3.31
C LEU A 150 -19.50 -17.12 2.32
N SER A 151 -20.61 -17.80 2.67
CA SER A 151 -21.31 -18.72 1.76
C SER A 151 -22.19 -17.98 0.76
N THR A 152 -22.60 -16.74 1.08
CA THR A 152 -23.44 -15.93 0.21
C THR A 152 -22.61 -15.16 -0.80
N THR A 153 -22.85 -15.44 -2.08
CA THR A 153 -22.23 -14.74 -3.22
C THR A 153 -23.10 -13.56 -3.67
N VAL A 154 -22.46 -12.40 -3.88
CA VAL A 154 -23.08 -11.18 -4.41
C VAL A 154 -22.57 -10.94 -5.82
N LEU A 155 -23.46 -11.09 -6.81
CA LEU A 155 -23.15 -10.89 -8.23
C LEU A 155 -23.55 -9.50 -8.75
N SER A 156 -24.28 -8.75 -7.95
CA SER A 156 -24.77 -7.43 -8.32
C SER A 156 -25.06 -6.59 -7.09
N THR A 157 -24.96 -5.27 -7.22
CA THR A 157 -25.27 -4.32 -6.15
C THR A 157 -26.12 -3.16 -6.65
N GLN A 158 -26.80 -2.46 -5.75
CA GLN A 158 -27.49 -1.22 -6.06
C GLN A 158 -26.57 -0.02 -5.77
N CYS A 159 -26.53 0.91 -6.71
CA CYS A 159 -25.75 2.14 -6.62
C CYS A 159 -26.45 3.30 -7.33
N HIS A 160 -26.02 4.54 -7.09
CA HIS A 160 -26.55 5.68 -7.81
C HIS A 160 -26.13 5.63 -9.29
N LYS A 161 -27.03 5.98 -10.23
CA LYS A 161 -26.73 5.93 -11.69
C LYS A 161 -25.47 6.72 -12.10
N LYS A 162 -25.16 7.82 -11.39
CA LYS A 162 -23.97 8.65 -11.65
C LYS A 162 -22.65 7.96 -11.27
N VAL A 163 -22.66 7.01 -10.33
CA VAL A 163 -21.44 6.34 -9.87
C VAL A 163 -21.24 4.97 -10.52
N ALA A 164 -22.26 4.44 -11.22
CA ALA A 164 -22.25 3.08 -11.75
C ALA A 164 -21.06 2.78 -12.67
N ALA A 165 -20.79 3.66 -13.65
CA ALA A 165 -19.68 3.46 -14.59
C ALA A 165 -18.30 3.54 -13.89
N SER A 166 -18.16 4.48 -12.95
CA SER A 166 -16.94 4.65 -12.17
C SER A 166 -16.69 3.45 -11.25
N LEU A 167 -17.71 3.00 -10.51
CA LEU A 167 -17.65 1.81 -9.66
C LEU A 167 -17.30 0.55 -10.47
N GLN A 168 -17.92 0.37 -11.64
CA GLN A 168 -17.61 -0.74 -12.54
C GLN A 168 -16.14 -0.72 -12.95
N LYS A 169 -15.64 0.44 -13.42
CA LYS A 169 -14.25 0.60 -13.84
C LYS A 169 -13.27 0.31 -12.71
N VAL A 170 -13.53 0.80 -11.49
CA VAL A 170 -12.67 0.50 -10.32
C VAL A 170 -12.55 -1.01 -10.11
N LEU A 171 -13.68 -1.71 -10.01
CA LEU A 171 -13.69 -3.14 -9.69
C LEU A 171 -13.10 -3.97 -10.85
N GLU A 172 -13.30 -3.57 -12.10
CA GLU A 172 -12.65 -4.18 -13.27
C GLU A 172 -11.12 -4.04 -13.21
N GLN A 173 -10.61 -2.85 -12.87
CA GLN A 173 -9.17 -2.63 -12.73
C GLN A 173 -8.57 -3.44 -11.58
N VAL A 174 -9.28 -3.55 -10.45
CA VAL A 174 -8.86 -4.35 -9.30
C VAL A 174 -8.68 -5.81 -9.70
N VAL A 175 -9.69 -6.44 -10.31
CA VAL A 175 -9.57 -7.86 -10.70
C VAL A 175 -8.58 -8.08 -11.84
N LEU A 176 -8.45 -7.13 -12.76
CA LEU A 176 -7.47 -7.19 -13.85
C LEU A 176 -6.03 -7.19 -13.33
N TYR A 177 -5.73 -6.39 -12.32
CA TYR A 177 -4.38 -6.26 -11.77
C TYR A 177 -4.02 -7.39 -10.80
N TYR A 178 -4.89 -7.69 -9.84
CA TYR A 178 -4.61 -8.66 -8.80
C TYR A 178 -4.87 -10.11 -9.28
N GLY A 179 -5.83 -10.30 -10.18
CA GLY A 179 -6.40 -11.61 -10.46
C GLY A 179 -7.35 -12.07 -9.35
N PHE A 180 -8.20 -13.05 -9.67
CA PHE A 180 -9.26 -13.50 -8.76
C PHE A 180 -8.71 -14.11 -7.46
N ASP A 181 -7.69 -14.96 -7.55
CA ASP A 181 -7.11 -15.63 -6.37
C ASP A 181 -6.53 -14.62 -5.37
N ALA A 182 -5.79 -13.62 -5.85
CA ALA A 182 -5.22 -12.59 -4.99
C ALA A 182 -6.31 -11.66 -4.41
N VAL A 183 -7.36 -11.35 -5.19
CA VAL A 183 -8.54 -10.64 -4.69
C VAL A 183 -9.14 -11.34 -3.47
N GLN A 184 -9.27 -12.67 -3.51
CA GLN A 184 -9.79 -13.44 -2.38
C GLN A 184 -8.80 -13.52 -1.21
N GLN A 185 -7.50 -13.73 -1.48
CA GLN A 185 -6.46 -13.77 -0.45
C GLN A 185 -6.35 -12.44 0.31
N LEU A 186 -6.44 -11.32 -0.42
CA LEU A 186 -6.42 -9.97 0.13
C LEU A 186 -7.77 -9.54 0.70
N ARG A 187 -8.83 -10.34 0.54
CA ARG A 187 -10.21 -10.09 1.00
C ARG A 187 -10.86 -8.87 0.33
N LEU A 188 -10.43 -8.53 -0.89
CA LEU A 188 -11.03 -7.47 -1.71
C LEU A 188 -12.40 -7.86 -2.26
N ASP A 189 -12.80 -9.11 -2.08
CA ASP A 189 -14.14 -9.62 -2.38
C ASP A 189 -15.08 -9.66 -1.17
N LEU A 190 -14.62 -9.35 0.04
CA LEU A 190 -15.48 -9.32 1.23
C LEU A 190 -16.30 -8.03 1.27
N TYR A 191 -17.58 -8.15 0.93
CA TYR A 191 -18.50 -7.03 0.80
C TYR A 191 -19.19 -6.73 2.14
N GLY A 192 -18.89 -5.55 2.70
CA GLY A 192 -19.49 -5.00 3.91
C GLY A 192 -20.80 -4.23 3.67
N GLY A 193 -21.12 -3.92 2.42
CA GLY A 193 -22.40 -3.34 2.02
C GLY A 193 -22.29 -2.12 1.10
N GLY A 194 -23.44 -1.70 0.56
CA GLY A 194 -23.58 -0.57 -0.36
C GLY A 194 -24.82 0.24 -0.01
N PHE A 195 -25.73 0.48 -0.96
CA PHE A 195 -26.94 1.25 -0.68
C PHE A 195 -27.72 0.72 0.55
N ASN A 196 -27.98 1.61 1.49
CA ASN A 196 -28.86 1.40 2.63
C ASN A 196 -29.33 2.77 3.13
N LEU A 197 -30.63 3.03 3.06
CA LEU A 197 -31.22 4.29 3.51
C LEU A 197 -31.28 4.35 5.04
N ARG A 198 -30.29 5.00 5.64
CA ARG A 198 -30.14 5.09 7.10
C ARG A 198 -29.39 6.34 7.57
N ALA A 199 -29.59 6.69 8.84
CA ALA A 199 -28.75 7.64 9.55
C ALA A 199 -27.31 7.11 9.69
N LYS A 200 -26.33 8.02 9.82
CA LYS A 200 -24.96 7.69 10.23
C LYS A 200 -25.01 7.02 11.61
N ARG A 201 -24.19 5.97 11.81
CA ARG A 201 -24.18 5.22 13.07
C ARG A 201 -23.75 6.16 14.21
N GLY A 202 -24.65 6.40 15.16
CA GLY A 202 -24.41 7.30 16.29
C GLY A 202 -24.47 8.80 15.94
N GLY A 203 -25.07 9.17 14.80
CA GLY A 203 -25.24 10.56 14.37
C GLY A 203 -26.68 10.90 13.99
N SER A 204 -26.93 12.18 13.69
CA SER A 204 -28.25 12.71 13.32
C SER A 204 -28.42 12.94 11.80
N SER A 205 -27.34 12.90 11.02
CA SER A 205 -27.37 13.07 9.57
C SER A 205 -27.41 11.73 8.82
N LEU A 206 -27.90 11.74 7.57
CA LEU A 206 -27.91 10.56 6.73
C LEU A 206 -26.50 10.12 6.32
N SER A 207 -26.30 8.81 6.22
CA SER A 207 -25.07 8.23 5.68
C SER A 207 -24.99 8.43 4.17
N THR A 208 -23.78 8.50 3.61
CA THR A 208 -23.53 8.45 2.15
C THR A 208 -24.07 7.16 1.52
N HIS A 209 -24.17 6.06 2.27
CA HIS A 209 -24.88 4.84 1.84
C HIS A 209 -26.34 5.12 1.46
N SER A 210 -26.98 6.14 2.02
CA SER A 210 -28.37 6.50 1.72
C SER A 210 -28.57 7.04 0.30
N TRP A 211 -27.51 7.46 -0.39
CA TRP A 211 -27.57 7.85 -1.80
C TRP A 211 -27.08 6.73 -2.74
N GLY A 212 -26.59 5.60 -2.21
CA GLY A 212 -25.98 4.54 -3.03
C GLY A 212 -24.64 4.96 -3.66
N ILE A 213 -23.89 5.81 -2.96
CA ILE A 213 -22.61 6.40 -3.40
C ILE A 213 -21.44 5.98 -2.51
N ALA A 214 -21.64 4.97 -1.66
CA ALA A 214 -20.62 4.50 -0.73
C ALA A 214 -20.69 2.98 -0.57
N PHE A 215 -19.52 2.38 -0.33
CA PHE A 215 -19.34 0.95 -0.23
C PHE A 215 -18.34 0.63 0.89
N ASP A 216 -18.62 -0.45 1.61
CA ASP A 216 -17.76 -0.97 2.67
C ASP A 216 -17.17 -2.32 2.25
N PHE A 217 -15.89 -2.54 2.54
CA PHE A 217 -15.18 -3.78 2.23
C PHE A 217 -14.39 -4.28 3.45
N ASP A 218 -14.42 -5.60 3.67
CA ASP A 218 -13.75 -6.31 4.78
C ASP A 218 -13.90 -5.64 6.17
N PRO A 219 -15.15 -5.40 6.65
CA PRO A 219 -15.42 -4.65 7.88
C PRO A 219 -14.86 -5.29 9.15
N GLU A 220 -14.64 -6.62 9.17
CA GLU A 220 -14.10 -7.34 10.33
C GLU A 220 -12.63 -6.97 10.60
N HIS A 221 -11.85 -6.77 9.54
CA HIS A 221 -10.42 -6.43 9.60
C HIS A 221 -10.13 -4.94 9.39
N ASN A 222 -11.16 -4.10 9.23
CA ASN A 222 -11.05 -2.67 8.97
C ASN A 222 -12.09 -1.85 9.76
N GLN A 223 -12.28 -2.20 11.04
CA GLN A 223 -13.35 -1.64 11.87
C GLN A 223 -13.33 -0.11 11.94
N LEU A 224 -14.52 0.50 12.07
CA LEU A 224 -14.74 1.97 12.06
C LEU A 224 -13.70 2.81 12.83
N LYS A 225 -13.27 2.37 14.02
CA LYS A 225 -12.35 3.12 14.89
C LYS A 225 -10.87 2.73 14.73
N TRP A 226 -10.57 1.78 13.86
CA TRP A 226 -9.19 1.33 13.64
C TRP A 226 -8.46 2.34 12.76
N ASN A 227 -7.22 2.61 13.14
CA ASN A 227 -6.29 3.41 12.36
C ASN A 227 -5.35 2.50 11.56
N SER A 228 -4.40 3.11 10.86
CA SER A 228 -3.45 2.46 9.97
C SER A 228 -2.56 1.41 10.63
N SER A 229 -2.42 1.42 11.96
CA SER A 229 -1.63 0.39 12.66
C SER A 229 -2.41 -0.90 12.91
N LYS A 230 -3.73 -0.91 12.66
CA LYS A 230 -4.60 -2.07 12.87
C LYS A 230 -5.36 -2.50 11.61
N ALA A 231 -5.77 -1.54 10.78
CA ALA A 231 -6.56 -1.82 9.58
C ALA A 231 -5.76 -2.59 8.54
N ALA A 232 -6.29 -3.71 8.05
CA ALA A 232 -5.65 -4.50 7.01
C ALA A 232 -5.38 -3.65 5.75
N PHE A 233 -6.35 -2.84 5.32
CA PHE A 233 -6.24 -2.02 4.11
C PHE A 233 -5.22 -0.88 4.21
N ALA A 234 -4.61 -0.65 5.37
CA ALA A 234 -3.48 0.26 5.48
C ALA A 234 -2.16 -0.36 5.01
N GLY A 235 -2.12 -1.68 4.77
CA GLY A 235 -0.96 -2.40 4.29
C GLY A 235 -0.57 -2.05 2.85
N PRO A 236 0.71 -2.22 2.48
CA PRO A 236 1.21 -1.89 1.14
C PRO A 236 0.60 -2.73 0.02
N ASP A 237 0.14 -3.95 0.31
CA ASP A 237 -0.49 -4.84 -0.68
C ASP A 237 -1.79 -4.26 -1.27
N TYR A 238 -2.41 -3.31 -0.55
CA TYR A 238 -3.64 -2.61 -0.92
C TYR A 238 -3.40 -1.33 -1.73
N ALA A 239 -2.15 -0.99 -2.05
CA ALA A 239 -1.81 0.28 -2.70
C ALA A 239 -2.51 0.44 -4.06
N TYR A 240 -2.54 -0.59 -4.90
CA TYR A 240 -3.20 -0.53 -6.20
C TYR A 240 -4.74 -0.50 -6.07
N TRP A 241 -5.29 -1.21 -5.08
CA TRP A 241 -6.72 -1.13 -4.77
C TRP A 241 -7.13 0.31 -4.43
N TRP A 242 -6.36 1.00 -3.57
CA TRP A 242 -6.59 2.42 -3.27
C TRP A 242 -6.43 3.31 -4.49
N GLN A 243 -5.39 3.09 -5.30
CA GLN A 243 -5.16 3.86 -6.53
C GLN A 243 -6.38 3.81 -7.47
N CYS A 244 -7.00 2.64 -7.64
CA CYS A 244 -8.17 2.49 -8.51
C CYS A 244 -9.33 3.40 -8.07
N TRP A 245 -9.61 3.47 -6.76
CA TRP A 245 -10.64 4.36 -6.20
C TRP A 245 -10.24 5.83 -6.36
N GLU A 246 -9.00 6.17 -6.02
CA GLU A 246 -8.47 7.54 -6.01
C GLU A 246 -8.40 8.14 -7.44
N ASP A 247 -8.06 7.34 -8.45
CA ASP A 247 -8.05 7.74 -9.87
C ASP A 247 -9.43 8.14 -10.39
N GLU A 248 -10.47 7.52 -9.83
CA GLU A 248 -11.87 7.83 -10.12
C GLU A 248 -12.44 8.91 -9.19
N GLY A 249 -11.60 9.48 -8.31
CA GLY A 249 -11.91 10.56 -7.38
C GLY A 249 -12.63 10.14 -6.10
N TRP A 250 -12.83 8.83 -5.88
CA TRP A 250 -13.42 8.32 -4.65
C TRP A 250 -12.50 8.63 -3.46
N VAL A 251 -13.13 8.76 -2.30
CA VAL A 251 -12.46 9.15 -1.06
C VAL A 251 -12.67 8.07 -0.01
N SER A 252 -11.64 7.83 0.80
CA SER A 252 -11.75 7.04 2.02
C SER A 252 -11.37 7.87 3.24
N LEU A 253 -12.16 7.73 4.31
CA LEU A 253 -11.82 8.28 5.62
C LEU A 253 -10.56 7.61 6.20
N GLY A 254 -10.28 6.35 5.84
CA GLY A 254 -9.05 5.67 6.25
C GLY A 254 -7.83 6.38 5.69
N ARG A 255 -7.85 6.64 4.39
CA ARG A 255 -6.77 7.34 3.67
C ARG A 255 -6.59 8.80 4.10
N SER A 256 -7.69 9.52 4.31
CA SER A 256 -7.63 10.96 4.58
C SER A 256 -7.62 11.36 6.05
N ARG A 257 -8.20 10.55 6.94
CA ARG A 257 -8.39 10.88 8.37
C ARG A 257 -7.97 9.75 9.32
N ASN A 258 -7.45 8.64 8.80
CA ASN A 258 -6.92 7.52 9.56
C ASN A 258 -7.93 6.80 10.47
N PHE A 259 -9.18 6.67 10.00
CA PHE A 259 -10.21 5.81 10.60
C PHE A 259 -11.21 5.35 9.53
N ASP A 260 -11.98 4.29 9.77
CA ASP A 260 -12.97 3.77 8.82
C ASP A 260 -12.36 3.30 7.48
N TRP A 261 -11.33 2.46 7.58
CA TRP A 261 -10.57 1.98 6.42
C TRP A 261 -11.37 1.08 5.47
N MET A 262 -12.49 0.51 5.93
CA MET A 262 -13.41 -0.27 5.09
C MET A 262 -14.15 0.59 4.06
N HIS A 263 -14.26 1.90 4.31
CA HIS A 263 -15.22 2.77 3.65
C HIS A 263 -14.62 3.53 2.46
N VAL A 264 -15.34 3.52 1.33
CA VAL A 264 -15.13 4.40 0.18
C VAL A 264 -16.41 5.13 -0.19
N GLN A 265 -16.29 6.40 -0.60
CA GLN A 265 -17.42 7.22 -1.01
C GLN A 265 -17.11 8.10 -2.22
N ALA A 266 -18.10 8.28 -3.10
CA ALA A 266 -18.09 9.27 -4.18
C ALA A 266 -18.57 10.64 -3.66
N ALA A 267 -17.94 11.12 -2.59
CA ALA A 267 -18.15 12.44 -2.00
C ALA A 267 -16.87 12.94 -1.33
N ARG A 268 -16.55 14.22 -1.50
CA ARG A 268 -15.35 14.89 -0.97
C ARG A 268 -15.52 15.27 0.51
N LEU A 269 -14.42 15.31 1.26
CA LEU A 269 -14.41 15.64 2.70
C LEU A 269 -14.48 17.13 3.01
#